data_AF-A0A2E8RZ43-F1
#
_entry.id   AF-A0A2E8RZ43-F1
#
_cell.length_a   1.000
_cell.length_b   1.000
_cell.length_c   1.000
_cell.angle_alpha   90.00
_cell.angle_beta   90.00
_cell.angle_gamma   90.00
#
_symmetry.space_group_name_H-M   'P 1'
#
loop_
_entity.id
_entity.type
_entity.pdbx_description
1 polymer ?
#
loop_
_entity_poly.entity_id
_entity_poly.type
_entity_poly.pdbx_seq_one_letter_code
_entity_poly.pdbx_strand_id
1 'polypeptide(L)'
;MDNDANGRVRLALDFYSADETKLGNTVYSSTYSEDSADWVHYSHNATAPEGTAFVRGFIRMYDVSSFGDADSATVNIDDWATGETPADPCDANPCANGTCVPDGETATCDCTDTGYEGETCETDIDECATGTDTCTAEETCENTAGGFTCSSNTVVGYAADVQPILQASCTGCHTTAGNGGHNVAAEYSEAMKLSNHPSCTDMTVGECSLVRVIDGSMPIGGSVSANDIAILQAWVDGGMQP
;
A
#
# COMPACT_ATOMS: atom_id res chain seq x y z
N MET A 1 54.66 -17.17 -9.20
CA MET A 1 54.05 -16.21 -8.29
C MET A 1 54.55 -16.60 -6.91
N ASP A 2 55.51 -15.88 -6.35
CA ASP A 2 56.10 -16.31 -5.08
C ASP A 2 55.92 -15.26 -3.99
N ASN A 3 55.90 -15.82 -2.79
CA ASN A 3 55.34 -15.27 -1.60
C ASN A 3 56.38 -14.47 -0.80
N ASP A 4 55.93 -13.65 0.16
CA ASP A 4 56.86 -13.33 1.25
C ASP A 4 57.28 -14.63 1.97
N ALA A 5 58.27 -14.54 2.87
CA ALA A 5 58.82 -15.71 3.59
C ALA A 5 57.78 -16.59 4.33
N ASN A 6 56.51 -16.17 4.39
CA ASN A 6 55.39 -16.87 5.01
C ASN A 6 54.26 -17.28 4.03
N GLY A 7 54.44 -17.23 2.70
CA GLY A 7 53.39 -17.72 1.79
C GLY A 7 52.28 -16.71 1.45
N ARG A 8 52.50 -15.39 1.62
CA ARG A 8 51.45 -14.36 1.44
C ARG A 8 51.71 -13.38 0.30
N VAL A 9 50.63 -13.00 -0.39
CA VAL A 9 50.59 -11.91 -1.38
C VAL A 9 50.25 -10.60 -0.67
N ARG A 10 50.91 -9.50 -1.08
CA ARG A 10 50.66 -8.16 -0.54
C ARG A 10 50.05 -7.24 -1.60
N LEU A 11 48.89 -6.68 -1.28
CA LEU A 11 48.24 -5.62 -2.05
C LEU A 11 48.41 -4.30 -1.30
N ALA A 12 49.04 -3.32 -1.92
CA ALA A 12 49.08 -1.95 -1.43
C ALA A 12 48.12 -1.10 -2.25
N LEU A 13 47.20 -0.42 -1.57
CA LEU A 13 46.28 0.55 -2.17
C LEU A 13 46.66 1.96 -1.70
N ASP A 14 46.83 2.87 -2.65
CA ASP A 14 46.97 4.30 -2.42
C ASP A 14 45.69 5.01 -2.86
N PHE A 15 45.16 5.86 -1.99
CA PHE A 15 43.90 6.59 -2.22
C PHE A 15 44.20 8.05 -2.57
N TYR A 16 43.54 8.58 -3.60
CA TYR A 16 43.76 9.93 -4.09
C TYR A 16 42.43 10.69 -4.24
N SER A 17 42.45 12.00 -3.99
CA SER A 17 41.36 12.92 -4.35
C SER A 17 41.39 13.27 -5.84
N ALA A 18 40.36 13.97 -6.32
CA ALA A 18 40.19 14.30 -7.74
C ALA A 18 41.30 15.19 -8.32
N ASP A 19 42.04 15.92 -7.48
CA ASP A 19 43.20 16.75 -7.82
C ASP A 19 44.54 15.99 -7.73
N GLU A 20 44.50 14.66 -7.62
CA GLU A 20 45.64 13.77 -7.42
C GLU A 20 46.41 13.94 -6.10
N THR A 21 45.82 14.57 -5.08
CA THR A 21 46.41 14.60 -3.74
C THR A 21 46.26 13.24 -3.06
N LYS A 22 47.36 12.67 -2.51
CA LYS A 22 47.33 11.40 -1.79
C LYS A 22 46.65 11.57 -0.42
N LEU A 23 45.54 10.86 -0.22
CA LEU A 23 44.73 10.90 1.00
C LEU A 23 45.16 9.87 2.03
N GLY A 24 45.71 8.74 1.58
CA GLY A 24 46.15 7.68 2.47
C GLY A 24 46.67 6.46 1.72
N ASN A 25 47.08 5.46 2.49
CA ASN A 25 47.48 4.15 1.97
C ASN A 25 47.07 3.03 2.93
N THR A 26 46.72 1.88 2.37
CA THR A 26 46.45 0.66 3.14
C THR A 26 47.17 -0.51 2.50
N VAL A 27 47.76 -1.39 3.32
CA VAL A 27 48.44 -2.59 2.85
C VAL A 27 47.73 -3.81 3.41
N TYR A 28 47.26 -4.67 2.50
CA TYR A 28 46.62 -5.93 2.82
C TYR A 28 47.57 -7.08 2.53
N SER A 29 47.53 -8.10 3.39
CA SER A 29 48.25 -9.36 3.19
C SER A 29 47.31 -10.53 3.40
N SER A 30 47.20 -11.42 2.42
CA SER A 30 46.38 -12.63 2.56
C SER A 30 47.06 -13.84 1.91
N THR A 31 46.64 -15.03 2.34
CA THR A 31 46.85 -16.27 1.61
C THR A 31 45.96 -16.27 0.35
N TYR A 32 46.44 -16.89 -0.72
CA TYR A 32 45.73 -17.03 -1.98
C TYR A 32 45.32 -18.50 -2.20
N SER A 33 44.42 -18.74 -3.15
CA SER A 33 44.05 -20.09 -3.59
C SER A 33 44.52 -20.33 -5.03
N GLU A 34 45.19 -21.46 -5.26
CA GLU A 34 45.56 -21.94 -6.59
C GLU A 34 44.46 -22.87 -7.11
N ASP A 35 43.85 -22.50 -8.24
CA ASP A 35 42.73 -23.27 -8.81
C ASP A 35 43.17 -24.20 -9.96
N SER A 36 44.31 -23.90 -10.60
CA SER A 36 45.08 -24.76 -11.53
C SER A 36 46.23 -23.96 -12.14
N ALA A 37 47.18 -24.66 -12.76
CA ALA A 37 48.60 -24.34 -13.03
C ALA A 37 49.05 -22.92 -13.48
N ASP A 38 48.19 -21.93 -13.71
CA ASP A 38 48.60 -20.62 -14.23
C ASP A 38 47.88 -19.41 -13.61
N TRP A 39 46.86 -19.60 -12.75
CA TRP A 39 46.06 -18.48 -12.22
C TRP A 39 45.89 -18.51 -10.71
N VAL A 40 46.02 -17.33 -10.10
CA VAL A 40 45.81 -17.08 -8.69
C VAL A 40 44.66 -16.09 -8.52
N HIS A 41 43.67 -16.46 -7.70
CA HIS A 41 42.60 -15.57 -7.31
C HIS A 41 42.93 -14.90 -5.97
N TYR A 42 42.87 -13.56 -5.95
CA TYR A 42 43.05 -12.75 -4.75
C TYR A 42 41.95 -11.68 -4.71
N SER A 43 41.13 -11.70 -3.66
CA SER A 43 40.11 -10.68 -3.41
C SER A 43 40.28 -10.08 -2.02
N HIS A 44 40.05 -8.77 -1.91
CA HIS A 44 40.06 -8.09 -0.62
C HIS A 44 39.07 -6.94 -0.61
N ASN A 45 38.30 -6.82 0.47
CA ASN A 45 37.43 -5.68 0.69
C ASN A 45 38.25 -4.54 1.31
N ALA A 46 38.15 -3.35 0.73
CA ALA A 46 38.84 -2.16 1.22
C ALA A 46 37.82 -1.04 1.44
N THR A 47 37.96 -0.29 2.53
CA THR A 47 37.18 0.93 2.76
C THR A 47 38.04 2.13 2.40
N ALA A 48 37.53 2.98 1.50
CA ALA A 48 38.23 4.20 1.09
C ALA A 48 38.04 5.32 2.13
N PRO A 49 39.07 6.13 2.41
CA PRO A 49 38.91 7.38 3.16
C PRO A 49 37.93 8.33 2.48
N GLU A 50 37.26 9.17 3.29
CA GLU A 50 36.40 10.23 2.79
C GLU A 50 37.16 11.15 1.81
N GLY A 51 36.52 11.53 0.69
CA GLY A 51 37.13 12.36 -0.34
C GLY A 51 37.96 11.62 -1.40
N THR A 52 38.07 10.29 -1.32
CA THR A 52 38.72 9.47 -2.36
C THR A 52 37.93 9.56 -3.68
N ALA A 53 38.62 9.94 -4.75
CA ALA A 53 38.08 9.98 -6.11
C ALA A 53 38.59 8.82 -6.99
N PHE A 54 39.81 8.35 -6.75
CA PHE A 54 40.37 7.17 -7.43
C PHE A 54 41.43 6.47 -6.57
N VAL A 55 41.72 5.21 -6.90
CA VAL A 55 42.66 4.34 -6.18
C VAL A 55 43.74 3.84 -7.13
N ARG A 56 44.99 3.79 -6.67
CA ARG A 56 46.08 3.12 -7.39
C ARG A 56 46.52 1.90 -6.58
N GLY A 57 46.45 0.72 -7.20
CA GLY A 57 46.84 -0.55 -6.59
C GLY A 57 48.21 -1.03 -7.07
N PHE A 58 49.02 -1.53 -6.15
CA PHE A 58 50.26 -2.23 -6.46
C PHE A 58 50.25 -3.59 -5.77
N ILE A 59 50.44 -4.66 -6.54
CA ILE A 59 50.72 -5.98 -5.98
C ILE A 59 52.23 -6.16 -5.97
N ARG A 60 52.79 -6.44 -4.77
CA ARG A 60 54.18 -6.89 -4.67
C ARG A 60 54.22 -8.39 -4.42
N MET A 61 54.94 -9.07 -5.30
CA MET A 61 55.27 -10.49 -5.21
C MET A 61 56.77 -10.58 -4.93
N TYR A 62 57.18 -11.49 -4.05
CA TYR A 62 58.59 -11.63 -3.67
C TYR A 62 59.12 -12.94 -4.24
N ASP A 63 60.15 -12.86 -5.07
CA ASP A 63 61.02 -13.97 -5.54
C ASP A 63 60.42 -14.98 -6.53
N VAL A 64 60.34 -14.63 -7.82
CA VAL A 64 60.30 -15.65 -8.89
C VAL A 64 61.69 -15.74 -9.49
N SER A 65 62.37 -16.87 -9.34
CA SER A 65 63.71 -17.15 -9.87
C SER A 65 63.79 -17.21 -11.42
N SER A 66 62.93 -16.49 -12.14
CA SER A 66 62.88 -16.40 -13.60
C SER A 66 62.33 -15.07 -14.15
N PHE A 67 62.01 -14.08 -13.32
CA PHE A 67 61.60 -12.74 -13.76
C PHE A 67 62.49 -11.70 -13.10
N GLY A 68 63.17 -10.87 -13.90
CA GLY A 68 64.13 -9.88 -13.42
C GLY A 68 63.50 -8.83 -12.51
N ASP A 69 64.30 -8.28 -11.59
CA ASP A 69 63.94 -7.40 -10.46
C ASP A 69 63.33 -6.01 -10.82
N ALA A 70 62.48 -5.89 -11.85
CA ALA A 70 61.90 -4.62 -12.27
C ALA A 70 60.39 -4.66 -12.60
N ASP A 71 59.74 -5.82 -12.56
CA ASP A 71 58.37 -5.93 -13.08
C ASP A 71 57.32 -5.79 -11.97
N SER A 72 56.76 -4.58 -11.84
CA SER A 72 55.50 -4.33 -11.15
C SER A 72 54.33 -4.68 -12.07
N ALA A 73 53.44 -5.59 -11.65
CA ALA A 73 52.15 -5.76 -12.32
C ALA A 73 51.22 -4.61 -11.92
N THR A 74 50.89 -3.74 -12.86
CA THR A 74 49.85 -2.72 -12.67
C THR A 74 48.51 -3.43 -12.70
N VAL A 75 47.81 -3.46 -11.57
CA VAL A 75 46.40 -3.85 -11.55
C VAL A 75 45.62 -2.64 -12.01
N ASN A 76 45.14 -2.67 -13.25
CA ASN A 76 44.07 -1.78 -13.64
C ASN A 76 42.84 -2.26 -12.87
N ILE A 77 42.46 -1.51 -11.84
CA ILE A 77 41.12 -1.63 -11.25
C ILE A 77 40.21 -0.95 -12.27
N ASP A 78 39.95 -1.65 -13.38
CA ASP A 78 38.92 -1.26 -14.32
C ASP A 78 37.60 -1.40 -13.54
N ASP A 79 36.97 -0.26 -13.31
CA ASP A 79 35.73 -0.12 -12.55
C ASP A 79 35.88 -0.17 -11.02
N TRP A 80 36.54 0.86 -10.47
CA TRP A 80 35.88 1.56 -9.36
C TRP A 80 34.63 2.17 -9.96
N ALA A 81 33.53 1.43 -9.97
CA ALA A 81 32.25 2.09 -9.89
C ALA A 81 32.30 2.83 -8.54
N THR A 82 32.49 4.15 -8.57
CA THR A 82 31.79 5.01 -7.61
C THR A 82 30.42 4.38 -7.43
N GLY A 83 30.03 3.98 -6.22
CA GLY A 83 28.85 3.17 -5.98
C GLY A 83 27.54 3.77 -6.50
N GLU A 84 27.35 3.80 -7.81
CA GLU A 84 26.08 3.74 -8.48
C GLU A 84 25.81 2.25 -8.56
N THR A 85 25.31 1.70 -7.45
CA THR A 85 24.31 0.65 -7.61
C THR A 85 23.33 1.18 -8.68
N PRO A 86 23.01 0.40 -9.74
CA PRO A 86 21.99 0.81 -10.70
C PRO A 86 20.81 1.37 -9.89
N ALA A 87 20.42 2.62 -10.18
CA ALA A 87 19.35 3.28 -9.44
C ALA A 87 18.18 2.30 -9.35
N ASP A 88 17.65 2.07 -8.15
CA ASP A 88 16.58 1.09 -7.99
C ASP A 88 15.41 1.58 -8.86
N PRO A 89 14.98 0.82 -9.89
CA PRO A 89 13.92 1.27 -10.77
C PRO A 89 12.58 1.46 -10.00
N CYS A 90 12.49 0.98 -8.76
CA CYS A 90 11.40 1.24 -7.83
C CYS A 90 11.52 2.53 -7.00
N ASP A 91 12.65 3.25 -7.02
CA ASP A 91 12.82 4.51 -6.26
C ASP A 91 11.82 5.59 -6.66
N ALA A 92 11.40 5.60 -7.94
CA ALA A 92 10.38 6.51 -8.45
C ALA A 92 8.94 6.01 -8.21
N ASN A 93 8.77 4.80 -7.67
CA ASN A 93 7.53 4.04 -7.59
C ASN A 93 6.66 4.16 -8.86
N PRO A 94 6.98 3.43 -9.94
CA PRO A 94 6.23 3.50 -11.18
C PRO A 94 4.80 2.92 -11.10
N CYS A 95 4.46 2.19 -10.03
CA CYS A 95 3.18 1.52 -9.86
C CYS A 95 2.13 2.47 -9.23
N ALA A 96 0.94 2.53 -9.83
CA ALA A 96 -0.17 3.33 -9.32
C ALA A 96 -0.83 2.69 -8.09
N ASN A 97 -1.19 1.40 -8.17
CA ASN A 97 -1.86 0.66 -7.09
C ASN A 97 -1.21 -0.70 -6.78
N GLY A 98 0.02 -0.94 -7.26
CA GLY A 98 0.73 -2.21 -7.11
C GLY A 98 2.01 -2.13 -6.30
N THR A 99 2.60 -3.29 -6.03
CA THR A 99 3.93 -3.38 -5.41
C THR A 99 5.00 -3.37 -6.50
N CYS A 100 5.93 -2.42 -6.43
CA CYS A 100 7.05 -2.41 -7.36
C CYS A 100 8.05 -3.52 -7.04
N VAL A 101 8.42 -4.28 -8.07
CA VAL A 101 9.40 -5.37 -8.03
C VAL A 101 10.51 -5.06 -9.04
N PRO A 102 11.77 -4.87 -8.58
CA PRO A 102 12.90 -4.66 -9.47
C PRO A 102 13.17 -5.88 -10.36
N ASP A 103 13.38 -5.66 -11.66
CA ASP A 103 13.79 -6.64 -12.66
C ASP A 103 14.95 -6.08 -13.50
N GLY A 104 16.17 -6.25 -12.98
CA GLY A 104 17.38 -5.73 -13.60
C GLY A 104 17.42 -4.20 -13.59
N GLU A 105 17.46 -3.59 -14.77
CA GLU A 105 17.42 -2.12 -14.97
C GLU A 105 15.97 -1.59 -15.10
N THR A 106 14.97 -2.48 -15.04
CA THR A 106 13.55 -2.14 -15.19
C THR A 106 12.76 -2.50 -13.93
N ALA A 107 11.54 -1.98 -13.80
CA ALA A 107 10.62 -2.32 -12.73
C ALA A 107 9.38 -3.00 -13.30
N THR A 108 8.86 -3.96 -12.55
CA THR A 108 7.56 -4.59 -12.81
C THR A 108 6.61 -4.31 -11.65
N CYS A 109 5.33 -4.16 -11.94
CA CYS A 109 4.31 -3.94 -10.92
C CYS A 109 3.57 -5.24 -10.64
N ASP A 110 3.64 -5.70 -9.40
CA ASP A 110 2.80 -6.77 -8.90
C ASP A 110 1.43 -6.20 -8.50
N CYS A 111 0.43 -6.49 -9.32
CA CYS A 111 -0.97 -6.10 -9.10
C CYS A 111 -1.78 -7.17 -8.34
N THR A 112 -1.15 -8.26 -7.90
CA THR A 112 -1.84 -9.35 -7.22
C THR A 112 -2.54 -8.86 -5.96
N ASP A 113 -3.80 -9.25 -5.78
CA ASP A 113 -4.66 -8.89 -4.65
C ASP A 113 -4.90 -7.37 -4.47
N THR A 114 -4.66 -6.56 -5.51
CA THR A 114 -4.90 -5.11 -5.47
C THR A 114 -6.27 -4.70 -5.98
N GLY A 115 -6.93 -5.55 -6.77
CA GLY A 115 -8.14 -5.17 -7.54
C GLY A 115 -7.83 -4.32 -8.78
N TYR A 116 -6.55 -4.19 -9.17
CA TYR A 116 -6.13 -3.43 -10.35
C TYR A 116 -5.38 -4.31 -11.36
N GLU A 117 -5.40 -3.88 -12.62
CA GLU A 117 -4.67 -4.46 -13.74
C GLU A 117 -3.95 -3.37 -14.56
N GLY A 118 -3.13 -3.80 -15.53
CA GLY A 118 -2.30 -2.93 -16.36
C GLY A 118 -0.81 -3.05 -16.03
N GLU A 119 0.02 -2.35 -16.81
CA GLU A 119 1.49 -2.40 -16.65
C GLU A 119 1.94 -1.75 -15.34
N THR A 120 1.18 -0.77 -14.86
CA THR A 120 1.43 -0.04 -13.62
C THR A 120 0.32 -0.22 -12.58
N CYS A 121 -0.58 -1.19 -12.77
CA CYS A 121 -1.79 -1.37 -11.95
C CYS A 121 -2.68 -0.11 -11.93
N GLU A 122 -2.80 0.55 -13.08
CA GLU A 122 -3.53 1.81 -13.25
C GLU A 122 -5.03 1.63 -13.55
N THR A 123 -5.43 0.43 -13.96
CA THR A 123 -6.80 0.14 -14.39
C THR A 123 -7.50 -0.64 -13.30
N ASP A 124 -8.65 -0.14 -12.86
CA ASP A 124 -9.52 -0.83 -11.91
C ASP A 124 -10.16 -2.07 -12.56
N ILE A 125 -10.18 -3.20 -11.85
CA ILE A 125 -10.88 -4.40 -12.30
C ILE A 125 -12.34 -4.27 -11.88
N ASP A 126 -13.26 -4.29 -12.84
CA ASP A 126 -14.70 -4.33 -12.52
C ASP A 126 -15.13 -5.77 -12.22
N GLU A 127 -15.12 -6.16 -10.94
CA GLU A 127 -15.50 -7.52 -10.54
C GLU A 127 -16.97 -7.85 -10.87
N CYS A 128 -17.83 -6.84 -10.87
CA CYS A 128 -19.25 -7.00 -11.24
C CYS A 128 -19.42 -7.28 -12.73
N ALA A 129 -18.65 -6.60 -13.59
CA ALA A 129 -18.71 -6.81 -15.05
C ALA A 129 -18.03 -8.12 -15.48
N THR A 130 -17.01 -8.54 -14.76
CA THR A 130 -16.26 -9.79 -15.01
C THR A 130 -16.90 -11.01 -14.34
N GLY A 131 -17.82 -10.80 -13.39
CA GLY A 131 -18.51 -11.86 -12.65
C GLY A 131 -17.60 -12.61 -11.68
N THR A 132 -16.56 -11.93 -11.18
CA THR A 132 -15.66 -12.44 -10.14
C THR A 132 -16.02 -11.94 -8.75
N ASP A 133 -17.09 -11.14 -8.64
CA ASP A 133 -17.65 -10.73 -7.36
C ASP A 133 -18.12 -11.94 -6.52
N THR A 134 -18.21 -11.74 -5.21
CA THR A 134 -18.68 -12.77 -4.28
C THR A 134 -20.07 -12.44 -3.73
N CYS A 135 -20.86 -11.63 -4.43
CA CYS A 135 -22.20 -11.29 -3.99
C CYS A 135 -23.15 -12.48 -4.10
N THR A 136 -24.12 -12.55 -3.21
CA THR A 136 -25.20 -13.54 -3.28
C THR A 136 -26.22 -13.18 -4.36
N ALA A 137 -27.07 -14.14 -4.76
CA ALA A 137 -28.12 -13.89 -5.74
C ALA A 137 -29.16 -12.86 -5.26
N GLU A 138 -29.26 -12.65 -3.94
CA GLU A 138 -30.10 -11.64 -3.31
C GLU A 138 -29.39 -10.29 -3.10
N GLU A 139 -28.21 -10.08 -3.67
CA GLU A 139 -27.43 -8.85 -3.58
C GLU A 139 -27.18 -8.23 -4.96
N THR A 140 -27.07 -6.91 -5.00
CA THR A 140 -26.62 -6.14 -6.16
C THR A 140 -25.15 -5.81 -5.97
N CYS A 141 -24.33 -6.21 -6.94
CA CYS A 141 -22.92 -5.85 -7.00
C CYS A 141 -22.76 -4.40 -7.49
N GLU A 142 -21.96 -3.62 -6.76
CA GLU A 142 -21.50 -2.29 -7.17
C GLU A 142 -19.98 -2.26 -7.20
N ASN A 143 -19.41 -1.90 -8.35
CA ASN A 143 -17.97 -1.81 -8.51
C ASN A 143 -17.41 -0.59 -7.77
N THR A 144 -16.24 -0.75 -7.17
CA THR A 144 -15.52 0.30 -6.44
C THR A 144 -14.03 0.28 -6.80
N ALA A 145 -13.32 1.36 -6.50
CA ALA A 145 -11.88 1.41 -6.79
C ALA A 145 -11.12 0.36 -5.95
N GLY A 146 -10.56 -0.65 -6.61
CA GLY A 146 -9.81 -1.76 -6.02
C GLY A 146 -10.67 -2.88 -5.44
N GLY A 147 -11.95 -2.97 -5.81
CA GLY A 147 -12.84 -4.04 -5.36
C GLY A 147 -14.32 -3.78 -5.59
N PHE A 148 -15.20 -4.46 -4.85
CA PHE A 148 -16.64 -4.32 -5.01
C PHE A 148 -17.39 -4.30 -3.67
N THR A 149 -18.63 -3.80 -3.71
CA THR A 149 -19.57 -3.89 -2.59
C THR A 149 -20.82 -4.65 -2.99
N CYS A 150 -21.31 -5.50 -2.09
CA CYS A 150 -22.59 -6.20 -2.23
C CYS A 150 -23.65 -5.47 -1.40
N SER A 151 -24.69 -4.99 -2.05
CA SER A 151 -25.83 -4.35 -1.39
C SER A 151 -27.02 -5.29 -1.42
N SER A 152 -27.68 -5.52 -0.29
CA SER A 152 -28.82 -6.42 -0.28
C SER A 152 -29.94 -5.86 -1.14
N ASN A 153 -30.47 -6.70 -2.03
CA ASN A 153 -31.61 -6.38 -2.89
C ASN A 153 -32.94 -6.48 -2.11
N THR A 154 -32.89 -6.69 -0.79
CA THR A 154 -34.06 -6.60 0.07
C THR A 154 -34.54 -5.16 0.12
N VAL A 155 -35.56 -4.88 -0.68
CA VAL A 155 -36.33 -3.66 -0.56
C VAL A 155 -36.96 -3.62 0.82
N VAL A 156 -36.45 -2.73 1.68
CA VAL A 156 -37.08 -2.45 2.97
C VAL A 156 -38.40 -1.73 2.70
N GLY A 157 -39.50 -2.32 3.13
CA GLY A 157 -40.85 -1.81 2.90
C GLY A 157 -41.45 -1.21 4.16
N TYR A 158 -42.30 -0.20 4.01
CA TYR A 158 -42.89 0.46 5.17
C TYR A 158 -43.76 -0.50 5.98
N ALA A 159 -44.67 -1.24 5.33
CA ALA A 159 -45.59 -2.14 6.04
C ALA A 159 -44.89 -3.33 6.71
N ALA A 160 -43.87 -3.89 6.08
CA ALA A 160 -43.21 -5.11 6.56
C ALA A 160 -42.17 -4.82 7.64
N ASP A 161 -41.37 -3.77 7.48
CA ASP A 161 -40.13 -3.58 8.24
C ASP A 161 -40.18 -2.34 9.14
N VAL A 162 -40.71 -1.22 8.64
CA VAL A 162 -40.67 0.08 9.34
C VAL A 162 -41.84 0.25 10.29
N GLN A 163 -43.05 -0.10 9.86
CA GLN A 163 -44.26 0.09 10.63
C GLN A 163 -44.19 -0.59 12.01
N PRO A 164 -43.69 -1.84 12.16
CA PRO A 164 -43.53 -2.46 13.47
C PRO A 164 -42.60 -1.68 14.41
N ILE A 165 -41.51 -1.13 13.89
CA ILE A 165 -40.54 -0.32 14.66
C ILE A 165 -41.22 0.94 15.19
N LEU A 166 -41.93 1.66 14.31
CA LEU A 166 -42.63 2.90 14.66
C LEU A 166 -43.78 2.62 15.65
N GLN A 167 -44.47 1.49 15.51
CA GLN A 167 -45.49 1.06 16.46
C GLN A 167 -44.91 0.81 17.84
N ALA A 168 -43.78 0.11 17.93
CA ALA A 168 -43.14 -0.20 19.20
C ALA A 168 -42.54 1.03 19.89
N SER A 169 -41.93 1.94 19.13
CA SER A 169 -41.07 3.00 19.70
C SER A 169 -41.71 4.39 19.71
N CYS A 170 -42.65 4.68 18.81
CA CYS A 170 -43.11 6.05 18.55
C CYS A 170 -44.58 6.30 18.95
N THR A 171 -45.43 5.27 18.93
CA THR A 171 -46.87 5.43 19.18
C THR A 171 -47.24 5.80 20.61
N GLY A 172 -46.31 5.73 21.56
CA GLY A 172 -46.55 6.25 22.92
C GLY A 172 -46.82 7.76 22.94
N CYS A 173 -46.32 8.50 21.95
CA CYS A 173 -46.50 9.95 21.84
C CYS A 173 -47.04 10.41 20.47
N HIS A 174 -46.75 9.71 19.38
CA HIS A 174 -47.22 10.04 18.01
C HIS A 174 -48.48 9.26 17.66
N THR A 175 -49.63 9.71 18.17
CA THR A 175 -50.90 8.96 18.11
C THR A 175 -51.92 9.59 17.15
N THR A 176 -52.96 8.82 16.78
CA THR A 176 -54.16 9.32 16.07
C THR A 176 -54.86 10.47 16.78
N ALA A 177 -54.65 10.65 18.09
CA ALA A 177 -55.22 11.74 18.87
C ALA A 177 -54.48 13.09 18.69
N GLY A 178 -53.43 13.14 17.86
CA GLY A 178 -52.71 14.38 17.51
C GLY A 178 -51.59 14.76 18.49
N ASN A 179 -51.31 13.93 19.50
CA ASN A 179 -50.07 14.07 20.27
C ASN A 179 -48.88 13.84 19.33
N GLY A 180 -47.82 14.64 19.46
CA GLY A 180 -46.64 14.58 18.59
C GLY A 180 -46.84 15.11 17.16
N GLY A 181 -48.06 15.55 16.79
CA GLY A 181 -48.34 16.27 15.54
C GLY A 181 -48.46 15.43 14.27
N HIS A 182 -48.21 14.12 14.32
CA HIS A 182 -48.38 13.17 13.22
C HIS A 182 -48.52 11.74 13.75
N ASN A 183 -49.01 10.82 12.90
CA ASN A 183 -49.21 9.42 13.25
C ASN A 183 -48.44 8.50 12.29
N VAL A 184 -47.12 8.56 12.39
CA VAL A 184 -46.17 7.93 11.45
C VAL A 184 -46.20 6.40 11.47
N ALA A 185 -46.86 5.79 12.46
CA ALA A 185 -46.92 4.34 12.61
C ALA A 185 -48.21 3.70 12.06
N ALA A 186 -49.23 4.50 11.76
CA ALA A 186 -50.51 3.95 11.32
C ALA A 186 -50.59 3.79 9.80
N GLU A 187 -50.06 4.75 9.05
CA GLU A 187 -50.25 4.81 7.60
C GLU A 187 -48.97 5.32 6.94
N TYR A 188 -48.54 4.66 5.87
CA TYR A 188 -47.38 5.06 5.06
C TYR A 188 -47.46 6.53 4.63
N SER A 189 -48.66 6.97 4.23
CA SER A 189 -48.90 8.35 3.81
C SER A 189 -48.60 9.40 4.89
N GLU A 190 -48.65 9.05 6.17
CA GLU A 190 -48.29 9.98 7.27
C GLU A 190 -46.78 10.20 7.33
N ALA A 191 -45.99 9.17 7.03
CA ALA A 191 -44.54 9.28 6.95
C ALA A 191 -44.08 10.12 5.75
N MET A 192 -44.84 10.13 4.66
CA MET A 192 -44.52 10.90 3.45
C MET A 192 -44.96 12.37 3.49
N LYS A 193 -45.65 12.81 4.55
CA LYS A 193 -46.03 14.23 4.72
C LYS A 193 -44.79 15.08 4.96
N LEU A 194 -44.82 16.34 4.52
CA LEU A 194 -43.77 17.29 4.84
C LEU A 194 -43.68 17.51 6.35
N SER A 195 -42.46 17.49 6.88
CA SER A 195 -42.18 17.76 8.29
C SER A 195 -42.34 19.25 8.59
N ASN A 196 -42.97 19.54 9.73
CA ASN A 196 -43.07 20.90 10.28
C ASN A 196 -42.02 21.15 11.37
N HIS A 197 -41.05 20.25 11.55
CA HIS A 197 -40.04 20.36 12.60
C HIS A 197 -38.91 21.31 12.18
N PRO A 198 -38.48 22.26 13.03
CA PRO A 198 -37.49 23.28 12.67
C PRO A 198 -36.12 22.73 12.21
N SER A 199 -35.74 21.54 12.65
CA SER A 199 -34.47 20.89 12.26
C SER A 199 -34.56 20.07 10.97
N CYS A 200 -35.74 19.97 10.36
CA CYS A 200 -36.03 19.11 9.22
C CYS A 200 -36.85 19.85 8.15
N THR A 201 -36.58 21.14 7.96
CA THR A 201 -37.24 21.92 6.91
C THR A 201 -36.88 21.29 5.56
N ASP A 202 -37.87 20.92 4.77
CA ASP A 202 -37.75 20.24 3.47
C ASP A 202 -37.57 18.70 3.50
N MET A 203 -37.80 18.08 4.65
CA MET A 203 -37.85 16.61 4.77
C MET A 203 -39.27 16.12 5.00
N THR A 204 -39.55 14.88 4.62
CA THR A 204 -40.74 14.15 5.06
C THR A 204 -40.70 13.86 6.56
N VAL A 205 -41.85 13.54 7.14
CA VAL A 205 -41.98 13.10 8.54
C VAL A 205 -41.14 11.84 8.79
N GLY A 206 -41.10 10.90 7.85
CA GLY A 206 -40.29 9.68 7.93
C GLY A 206 -38.79 9.98 7.98
N GLU A 207 -38.28 10.77 7.03
CA GLU A 207 -36.87 11.20 7.01
C GLU A 207 -36.50 11.97 8.29
N CYS A 208 -37.34 12.90 8.72
CA CYS A 208 -37.10 13.65 9.95
C CYS A 208 -37.13 12.74 11.19
N SER A 209 -37.96 11.71 11.20
CA SER A 209 -38.00 10.74 12.30
C SER A 209 -36.67 10.01 12.44
N LEU A 210 -36.06 9.60 11.32
CA LEU A 210 -34.74 8.97 11.30
C LEU A 210 -33.64 9.92 11.83
N VAL A 211 -33.58 11.15 11.33
CA VAL A 211 -32.62 12.17 11.80
C VAL A 211 -32.69 12.33 13.32
N ARG A 212 -33.90 12.42 13.85
CA ARG A 212 -34.14 12.62 15.29
C ARG A 212 -33.92 11.39 16.15
N VAL A 213 -33.97 10.20 15.56
CA VAL A 213 -33.59 8.97 16.25
C VAL A 213 -32.06 8.85 16.30
N ILE A 214 -31.37 9.17 15.21
CA ILE A 214 -29.90 9.15 15.12
C ILE A 214 -29.27 10.19 16.07
N ASP A 215 -29.83 11.40 16.15
CA ASP A 215 -29.33 12.45 17.05
C ASP A 215 -29.72 12.22 18.53
N GLY A 216 -30.53 11.20 18.81
CA GLY A 216 -30.99 10.83 20.15
C GLY A 216 -32.04 11.77 20.74
N SER A 217 -32.57 12.73 19.97
CA SER A 217 -33.63 13.63 20.43
C SER A 217 -35.00 12.95 20.52
N MET A 218 -35.17 11.80 19.87
CA MET A 218 -36.35 10.94 19.94
C MET A 218 -35.97 9.45 20.00
N PRO A 219 -36.76 8.62 20.70
CA PRO A 219 -37.92 8.99 21.53
C PRO A 219 -37.50 9.60 22.87
N ILE A 220 -38.25 10.60 23.36
CA ILE A 220 -37.96 11.27 24.64
C ILE A 220 -37.99 10.24 25.78
N GLY A 221 -36.87 10.09 26.49
CA GLY A 221 -36.76 9.15 27.62
C GLY A 221 -36.65 7.68 27.21
N GLY A 222 -36.41 7.39 25.93
CA GLY A 222 -36.17 6.05 25.40
C GLY A 222 -35.07 6.03 24.34
N SER A 223 -34.96 4.92 23.63
CA SER A 223 -34.02 4.73 22.53
C SER A 223 -34.56 3.70 21.54
N VAL A 224 -34.19 3.84 20.28
CA VAL A 224 -34.40 2.81 19.25
C VAL A 224 -33.15 1.94 19.16
N SER A 225 -33.31 0.64 18.91
CA SER A 225 -32.15 -0.27 18.82
C SER A 225 -31.29 0.05 17.59
N ALA A 226 -29.99 -0.25 17.64
CA ALA A 226 -29.10 -0.03 16.49
C ALA A 226 -29.56 -0.80 15.23
N ASN A 227 -30.16 -1.98 15.41
CA ASN A 227 -30.71 -2.77 14.32
C ASN A 227 -31.93 -2.09 13.67
N ASP A 228 -32.85 -1.59 14.50
CA ASP A 228 -34.04 -0.89 14.01
C ASP A 228 -33.67 0.43 13.34
N ILE A 229 -32.65 1.14 13.84
CA ILE A 229 -32.10 2.34 13.18
C ILE A 229 -31.57 1.98 11.78
N ALA A 230 -30.85 0.86 11.65
CA ALA A 230 -30.35 0.41 10.35
C ALA A 230 -31.49 0.10 9.36
N ILE A 231 -32.59 -0.49 9.82
CA ILE A 231 -33.79 -0.73 8.99
C ILE A 231 -34.44 0.59 8.56
N LEU A 232 -34.63 1.53 9.48
CA LEU A 232 -35.19 2.85 9.17
C LEU A 232 -34.31 3.62 8.18
N GLN A 233 -32.98 3.54 8.34
CA GLN A 233 -32.01 4.14 7.42
C GLN A 233 -32.10 3.51 6.02
N ALA A 234 -32.07 2.18 5.93
CA ALA A 234 -32.19 1.47 4.66
C ALA A 234 -33.51 1.75 3.94
N TRP A 235 -34.62 1.94 4.68
CA TRP A 235 -35.89 2.37 4.09
C TRP A 235 -35.82 3.77 3.50
N VAL A 236 -35.25 4.74 4.21
CA VAL A 236 -35.09 6.12 3.72
C VAL A 236 -34.17 6.15 2.50
N ASP A 237 -33.02 5.49 2.56
CA ASP A 237 -32.05 5.42 1.47
C ASP A 237 -32.61 4.67 0.25
N GLY A 238 -33.47 3.66 0.48
CA GLY A 238 -34.23 2.93 -0.54
C GLY A 238 -35.41 3.69 -1.14
N GLY A 239 -35.54 5.00 -0.86
CA GLY A 239 -36.60 5.85 -1.41
C GLY A 239 -37.97 5.66 -0.75
N MET A 240 -37.98 5.21 0.51
CA MET A 240 -39.15 5.05 1.36
C MET A 240 -40.26 4.21 0.71
N GLN A 241 -39.98 2.96 0.36
CA GLN A 241 -40.96 2.08 -0.30
C GLN A 241 -42.17 1.76 0.62
N PRO A 242 -43.40 1.64 0.10
CA PRO A 242 -44.60 1.38 0.91
C PRO A 242 -44.64 0.00 1.60
#